data_AF-X1TJD1-F1
#
_entry.id   AF-X1TJD1-F1
#
_cell.length_a   1.000
_cell.length_b   1.000
_cell.length_c   1.000
_cell.angle_alpha   90.00
_cell.angle_beta   90.00
_cell.angle_gamma   90.00
#
_symmetry.space_group_name_H-M   'P 1'
#
loop_
_entity.id
_entity.type
_entity.pdbx_description
1 polymer ?
#
loop_
_entity_poly.entity_id
_entity_poly.type
_entity_poly.pdbx_seq_one_letter_code
_entity_poly.pdbx_strand_id
1 'polypeptide(L)'
;MPHGKSKSARTLAVEVLNQFDPKRNYAGPILNNLLGQTGEKQRATDLVFGTIRNRRAVDAVIVAFSSRPTERIPAGLLNIIRLAAYELIYRPQTPDYSIVNEAVENAKTLADKKQSGFVNAVLRQITRHITNRQTPLSDAHLRTTLPQCPATGCEFNTPLMPDPKACPADYLNAAFSLPKWLITDLPVFLDTYSD
;
A
#
# COMPACT_ATOMS: atom_id res chain seq x y z
N MET A 1 30.52 10.47 19.17
CA MET A 1 29.14 10.53 18.67
C MET A 1 28.40 9.29 19.15
N PRO A 2 27.32 9.39 19.95
CA PRO A 2 26.57 8.20 20.34
C PRO A 2 25.99 7.59 19.05
N HIS A 3 26.40 6.37 18.72
CA HIS A 3 25.91 5.66 17.55
C HIS A 3 24.49 5.17 17.86
N GLY A 4 23.51 6.07 17.74
CA GLY A 4 22.11 5.68 17.75
C GLY A 4 21.91 4.61 16.67
N LYS A 5 21.28 3.49 17.04
CA LYS A 5 21.01 2.38 16.12
C LYS A 5 20.39 2.91 14.83
N SER A 6 20.98 2.58 13.69
CA SER A 6 20.47 3.00 12.38
C SER A 6 19.00 2.59 12.24
N LYS A 7 18.14 3.50 11.78
CA LYS A 7 16.73 3.21 11.54
C LYS A 7 16.62 2.18 10.42
N SER A 8 15.67 1.26 10.52
CA SER A 8 15.32 0.41 9.39
C SER A 8 14.71 1.24 8.26
N ALA A 9 14.74 0.68 7.05
CA ALA A 9 14.07 1.29 5.91
C ALA A 9 12.57 1.56 6.18
N ARG A 10 11.88 0.67 6.91
CA ARG A 10 10.44 0.81 7.14
C ARG A 10 10.13 1.91 8.15
N THR A 11 10.88 1.99 9.26
CA THR A 11 10.71 3.07 10.23
C THR A 11 10.93 4.44 9.58
N LEU A 12 11.98 4.57 8.76
CA LEU A 12 12.22 5.81 8.02
C LEU A 12 11.10 6.11 7.02
N ALA A 13 10.63 5.11 6.28
CA ALA A 13 9.54 5.29 5.33
C ALA A 13 8.24 5.73 6.01
N VAL A 14 7.88 5.15 7.16
CA VAL A 14 6.72 5.59 7.97
C VAL A 14 6.87 7.05 8.39
N GLU A 15 8.06 7.46 8.84
CA GLU A 15 8.32 8.84 9.24
C GLU A 15 8.16 9.83 8.08
N VAL A 16 8.66 9.48 6.89
CA VAL A 16 8.42 10.27 5.67
C VAL A 16 6.93 10.34 5.35
N LEU A 17 6.22 9.21 5.39
CA LEU A 17 4.78 9.15 5.09
C LEU A 17 3.92 9.93 6.09
N ASN A 18 4.35 10.03 7.35
CA ASN A 18 3.67 10.83 8.38
C ASN A 18 3.81 12.33 8.16
N GLN A 19 4.89 12.77 7.51
CA GLN A 19 5.13 14.16 7.17
C GLN A 19 4.60 14.54 5.77
N PHE A 20 4.36 13.55 4.91
CA PHE A 20 3.93 13.75 3.54
C PHE A 20 2.49 14.30 3.46
N ASP A 21 2.34 15.42 2.75
CA ASP A 21 1.06 16.00 2.36
C ASP A 21 1.14 16.39 0.87
N PRO A 22 0.33 15.79 -0.01
CA PRO A 22 0.39 16.07 -1.45
C PRO A 22 0.09 17.54 -1.81
N LYS A 23 -0.48 18.33 -0.91
CA LYS A 23 -0.79 19.76 -1.15
C LYS A 23 0.26 20.71 -0.57
N ARG A 24 1.10 20.24 0.36
CA ARG A 24 1.93 21.12 1.21
C ARG A 24 3.35 20.64 1.42
N ASN A 25 3.58 19.33 1.47
CA ASN A 25 4.86 18.77 1.85
C ASN A 25 5.18 17.49 1.05
N TYR A 26 5.97 17.64 0.00
CA TYR A 26 6.29 16.55 -0.93
C TYR A 26 7.32 15.58 -0.33
N ALA A 27 7.22 14.31 -0.72
CA ALA A 27 8.03 13.24 -0.13
C ALA A 27 9.54 13.36 -0.41
N GLY A 28 9.93 13.87 -1.58
CA GLY A 28 11.34 13.96 -1.99
C GLY A 28 12.21 14.75 -1.01
N PRO A 29 11.89 16.03 -0.73
CA PRO A 29 12.61 16.82 0.26
C PRO A 29 12.67 16.19 1.66
N ILE A 30 11.55 15.64 2.15
CA ILE A 30 11.48 14.98 3.47
C ILE A 30 12.41 13.77 3.51
N LEU A 31 12.35 12.91 2.48
CA LEU A 31 13.18 11.73 2.35
C LEU A 31 14.66 12.11 2.33
N ASN A 32 15.06 13.10 1.51
CA ASN A 32 16.45 13.55 1.42
C ASN A 32 17.02 13.98 2.79
N ASN A 33 16.21 14.65 3.60
CA ASN A 33 16.62 15.08 4.94
C ASN A 33 16.78 13.89 5.91
N LEU A 34 15.99 12.83 5.75
CA LEU A 34 16.00 11.68 6.65
C LEU A 34 16.93 10.54 6.20
N LEU A 35 17.30 10.46 4.91
CA LEU A 35 18.08 9.35 4.32
C LEU A 35 19.41 9.05 5.03
N GLY A 36 20.03 10.04 5.68
CA GLY A 36 21.24 9.84 6.48
C GLY A 36 21.04 8.95 7.72
N GLN A 37 19.80 8.71 8.14
CA GLN A 37 19.46 7.96 9.37
C GLN A 37 19.34 6.45 9.16
N THR A 38 19.41 5.98 7.91
CA THR A 38 19.36 4.55 7.57
C THR A 38 20.56 4.12 6.72
N GLY A 39 21.04 2.90 6.93
CA GLY A 39 21.95 2.22 6.00
C GLY A 39 21.23 1.67 4.75
N GLU A 40 19.90 1.55 4.77
CA GLU A 40 19.09 0.92 3.74
C GLU A 40 18.44 1.95 2.79
N LYS A 41 19.22 2.91 2.32
CA LYS A 41 18.72 4.11 1.59
C LYS A 41 17.83 3.76 0.40
N GLN A 42 18.29 2.84 -0.46
CA GLN A 42 17.52 2.44 -1.64
C GLN A 42 16.17 1.82 -1.26
N ARG A 43 16.17 0.93 -0.26
CA ARG A 43 14.95 0.29 0.22
C ARG A 43 13.97 1.32 0.78
N ALA A 44 14.45 2.27 1.58
CA ALA A 44 13.59 3.32 2.13
C ALA A 44 12.95 4.18 1.03
N THR A 45 13.73 4.56 0.01
CA THR A 45 13.24 5.28 -1.17
C THR A 45 12.16 4.49 -1.91
N ASP A 46 12.42 3.22 -2.22
CA ASP A 46 11.46 2.34 -2.90
C ASP A 46 10.16 2.21 -2.11
N LEU A 47 10.27 2.04 -0.79
CA LEU A 47 9.12 1.91 0.10
C LEU A 47 8.26 3.16 0.16
N VAL A 48 8.87 4.34 0.28
CA VAL A 48 8.15 5.63 0.30
C VAL A 48 7.40 5.83 -1.00
N PHE A 49 8.10 5.79 -2.13
CA PHE A 49 7.48 6.10 -3.42
C PHE A 49 6.54 4.99 -3.89
N GLY A 50 6.85 3.74 -3.59
CA GLY A 50 5.97 2.60 -3.84
C GLY A 50 4.64 2.72 -3.10
N THR A 51 4.67 3.08 -1.82
CA THR A 51 3.47 3.29 -1.00
C THR A 51 2.65 4.47 -1.50
N ILE A 52 3.29 5.59 -1.86
CA ILE A 52 2.59 6.78 -2.39
C ILE A 52 1.95 6.47 -3.75
N ARG A 53 2.68 5.83 -4.67
CA ARG A 53 2.21 5.50 -6.02
C ARG A 53 0.97 4.60 -5.97
N ASN A 54 0.96 3.62 -5.08
CA ASN A 54 -0.09 2.61 -4.99
C ASN A 54 -1.11 2.89 -3.88
N ARG A 55 -1.15 4.12 -3.37
CA ARG A 55 -1.89 4.45 -2.14
C ARG A 55 -3.38 4.11 -2.21
N ARG A 56 -4.04 4.37 -3.34
CA ARG A 56 -5.48 4.07 -3.48
C ARG A 56 -5.76 2.57 -3.55
N ALA A 57 -4.92 1.85 -4.29
CA ALA A 57 -4.99 0.39 -4.38
C ALA A 57 -4.79 -0.25 -3.01
N VAL A 58 -3.77 0.19 -2.29
CA VAL A 58 -3.51 -0.23 -0.92
C VAL A 58 -4.66 0.14 0.02
N ASP A 59 -5.20 1.36 -0.08
CA ASP A 59 -6.33 1.80 0.75
C ASP A 59 -7.58 0.95 0.49
N ALA A 60 -7.87 0.57 -0.76
CA ALA A 60 -8.98 -0.33 -1.10
C ALA A 60 -8.83 -1.70 -0.41
N VAL A 61 -7.61 -2.26 -0.41
CA VAL A 61 -7.30 -3.50 0.34
C VAL A 61 -7.50 -3.29 1.85
N ILE A 62 -7.01 -2.18 2.41
CA ILE A 62 -7.15 -1.90 3.85
C ILE A 62 -8.62 -1.79 4.25
N VAL A 63 -9.45 -1.09 3.46
CA VAL A 63 -10.89 -0.95 3.74
C VAL A 63 -11.58 -2.32 3.75
N ALA A 64 -11.25 -3.20 2.82
CA ALA A 64 -11.83 -4.54 2.75
C ALA A 64 -11.53 -5.41 3.99
N PHE A 65 -10.41 -5.18 4.68
CA PHE A 65 -9.94 -6.07 5.75
C PHE A 65 -9.84 -5.43 7.14
N SER A 66 -10.01 -4.11 7.26
CA SER A 66 -9.87 -3.41 8.55
C SER A 66 -11.18 -3.22 9.32
N SER A 67 -12.32 -3.60 8.75
CA SER A 67 -13.66 -3.34 9.28
C SER A 67 -13.97 -1.85 9.52
N ARG A 68 -13.13 -0.95 9.01
CA ARG A 68 -13.22 0.51 9.21
C ARG A 68 -12.85 1.23 7.91
N PRO A 69 -13.51 2.35 7.59
CA PRO A 69 -13.01 3.24 6.54
C PRO A 69 -11.68 3.87 6.99
N THR A 70 -10.80 4.18 6.04
CA THR A 70 -9.44 4.66 6.35
C THR A 70 -9.44 5.96 7.16
N GLU A 71 -10.45 6.80 6.98
CA GLU A 71 -10.65 8.08 7.66
C GLU A 71 -10.89 7.92 9.16
N ARG A 72 -11.31 6.72 9.60
CA ARG A 72 -11.50 6.37 11.01
C ARG A 72 -10.26 5.71 11.64
N ILE A 73 -9.18 5.57 10.89
CA ILE A 73 -7.90 5.02 11.37
C ILE A 73 -6.95 6.20 11.66
N PRO A 74 -6.34 6.28 12.85
CA PRO A 74 -5.35 7.33 13.16
C PRO A 74 -4.25 7.38 12.10
N ALA A 75 -3.93 8.58 11.60
CA ALA A 75 -3.09 8.76 10.42
C ALA A 75 -1.73 8.04 10.51
N GLY A 76 -1.06 8.09 11.68
CA GLY A 76 0.21 7.39 11.91
C GLY A 76 0.09 5.86 11.79
N LEU A 77 -0.97 5.27 12.35
CA LEU A 77 -1.24 3.85 12.24
C LEU A 77 -1.61 3.46 10.81
N LEU A 78 -2.41 4.29 10.15
CA LEU A 78 -2.79 4.08 8.76
C LEU A 78 -1.58 4.07 7.84
N ASN A 79 -0.60 4.94 8.06
CA ASN A 79 0.64 4.96 7.27
C ASN A 79 1.51 3.71 7.51
N ILE A 80 1.55 3.18 8.74
CA ILE A 80 2.17 1.88 9.04
C ILE A 80 1.47 0.76 8.27
N ILE A 81 0.13 0.71 8.34
CA ILE A 81 -0.65 -0.33 7.66
C ILE A 81 -0.48 -0.21 6.14
N ARG A 82 -0.50 1.00 5.58
CA ARG A 82 -0.26 1.27 4.15
C ARG A 82 1.09 0.75 3.69
N LEU A 83 2.16 1.09 4.40
CA LEU A 83 3.50 0.64 4.06
C LEU A 83 3.60 -0.89 4.08
N ALA A 84 3.08 -1.52 5.14
CA ALA A 84 3.11 -2.97 5.29
C ALA A 84 2.24 -3.67 4.22
N ALA A 85 1.03 -3.20 3.98
CA ALA A 85 0.16 -3.72 2.92
C ALA A 85 0.79 -3.55 1.54
N TYR A 86 1.45 -2.43 1.26
CA TYR A 86 2.24 -2.24 0.05
C TYR A 86 3.32 -3.32 -0.09
N GLU A 87 4.09 -3.62 0.96
CA GLU A 87 5.09 -4.70 0.88
C GLU A 87 4.45 -6.08 0.66
N LEU A 88 3.37 -6.40 1.38
CA LEU A 88 2.66 -7.68 1.21
C LEU A 88 2.18 -7.88 -0.23
N ILE A 89 1.74 -6.80 -0.88
CA ILE A 89 1.18 -6.83 -2.23
C ILE A 89 2.27 -6.76 -3.30
N TYR A 90 3.27 -5.89 -3.16
CA TYR A 90 4.18 -5.54 -4.26
C TYR A 90 5.62 -6.00 -4.06
N ARG A 91 5.95 -6.65 -2.93
CA ARG A 91 7.29 -7.16 -2.63
C ARG A 91 7.22 -8.66 -2.30
N PRO A 92 6.84 -9.53 -3.26
CA PRO A 92 6.61 -10.96 -3.00
C PRO A 92 7.84 -11.70 -2.45
N GLN A 93 9.05 -11.17 -2.66
CA GLN A 93 10.30 -11.75 -2.13
C GLN A 93 10.47 -11.51 -0.62
N THR A 94 9.68 -10.62 -0.02
CA THR A 94 9.79 -10.29 1.41
C THR A 94 8.82 -11.16 2.23
N PRO A 95 9.31 -11.91 3.23
CA PRO A 95 8.45 -12.78 4.03
C PRO A 95 7.38 -12.03 4.82
N ASP A 96 6.16 -12.57 4.82
CA ASP A 96 4.97 -12.00 5.47
C ASP A 96 5.20 -11.66 6.93
N TYR A 97 5.76 -12.62 7.68
CA TYR A 97 6.00 -12.46 9.10
C TYR A 97 6.98 -11.32 9.40
N SER A 98 7.97 -11.08 8.51
CA SER A 98 8.92 -9.97 8.68
C SER A 98 8.23 -8.62 8.51
N ILE A 99 7.36 -8.50 7.50
CA ILE A 99 6.59 -7.28 7.25
C ILE A 99 5.64 -7.00 8.42
N VAL A 100 4.87 -8.01 8.85
CA VAL A 100 3.89 -7.86 9.93
C VAL A 100 4.56 -7.54 11.26
N ASN A 101 5.64 -8.25 11.61
CA ASN A 101 6.33 -8.02 12.88
C ASN A 101 6.89 -6.59 12.95
N GLU A 102 7.56 -6.12 11.89
CA GLU A 102 8.14 -4.77 11.92
C GLU A 102 7.06 -3.68 11.91
N ALA A 103 5.94 -3.88 11.23
CA ALA A 103 4.81 -2.97 11.29
C ALA A 103 4.23 -2.87 12.71
N VAL A 104 4.13 -4.00 13.43
CA VAL A 104 3.67 -4.03 14.82
C VAL A 104 4.66 -3.35 15.76
N GLU A 105 5.98 -3.55 15.58
CA GLU A 105 6.99 -2.85 16.35
C GLU A 105 6.94 -1.33 16.10
N ASN A 106 6.79 -0.89 14.84
CA ASN A 106 6.57 0.52 14.52
C ASN A 106 5.28 1.07 15.15
N ALA A 107 4.23 0.26 15.28
CA ALA A 107 3.00 0.70 15.92
C ALA A 107 3.16 0.88 17.45
N LYS A 108 3.92 -0.01 18.10
CA LYS A 108 4.18 0.06 19.55
C LYS A 108 4.94 1.31 19.96
N THR A 109 5.72 1.92 19.06
CA THR A 109 6.43 3.18 19.37
C THR A 109 5.53 4.41 19.32
N LEU A 110 4.38 4.32 18.63
CA LEU A 110 3.45 5.44 18.44
C LEU A 110 2.21 5.37 19.34
N ALA A 111 1.89 4.19 19.88
CA ALA A 111 0.54 3.89 20.31
C ALA A 111 0.48 2.81 21.41
N ASP A 112 -0.67 2.72 22.07
CA ASP A 112 -0.90 1.72 23.11
C ASP A 112 -1.00 0.28 22.54
N LYS A 113 -1.04 -0.70 23.46
CA LYS A 113 -1.14 -2.13 23.12
C LYS A 113 -2.38 -2.46 22.26
N LYS A 114 -3.51 -1.76 22.48
CA LYS A 114 -4.76 -1.99 21.74
C LYS A 114 -4.60 -1.56 20.30
N GLN A 115 -3.97 -0.41 20.06
CA GLN A 115 -3.70 0.13 18.74
C GLN A 115 -2.65 -0.69 17.98
N SER A 116 -1.56 -1.13 18.62
CA SER A 116 -0.62 -2.06 17.98
C SER A 116 -1.26 -3.41 17.66
N GLY A 117 -2.18 -3.87 18.51
CA GLY A 117 -2.98 -5.08 18.27
C GLY A 117 -3.90 -4.95 17.07
N PHE A 118 -4.50 -3.77 16.85
CA PHE A 118 -5.29 -3.48 15.66
C PHE A 118 -4.45 -3.57 14.38
N VAL A 119 -3.25 -2.97 14.34
CA VAL A 119 -2.34 -3.08 13.19
C VAL A 119 -2.04 -4.55 12.86
N ASN A 120 -1.69 -5.35 13.87
CA ASN A 120 -1.47 -6.79 13.68
C ASN A 120 -2.69 -7.49 13.10
N ALA A 121 -3.88 -7.24 13.66
CA ALA A 121 -5.11 -7.88 13.22
C ALA A 121 -5.44 -7.58 11.76
N VAL A 122 -5.33 -6.32 11.33
CA VAL A 122 -5.57 -5.91 9.94
C VAL A 122 -4.58 -6.59 9.00
N LEU A 123 -3.29 -6.55 9.30
CA LEU A 123 -2.27 -7.13 8.42
C LEU A 123 -2.38 -8.66 8.36
N ARG A 124 -2.71 -9.32 9.47
CA ARG A 124 -3.00 -10.76 9.50
C ARG A 124 -4.21 -11.12 8.63
N GLN A 125 -5.27 -10.31 8.68
CA GLN A 125 -6.42 -10.50 7.82
C GLN A 125 -6.03 -10.39 6.34
N ILE A 126 -5.26 -9.36 5.96
CA ILE A 126 -4.76 -9.21 4.58
C ILE A 126 -3.96 -10.46 4.16
N THR A 127 -2.99 -10.89 4.98
CA THR A 127 -2.16 -12.07 4.65
C THR A 127 -2.97 -13.34 4.46
N ARG A 128 -4.01 -13.55 5.28
CA ARG A 128 -4.89 -14.73 5.20
C ARG A 128 -5.70 -14.78 3.90
N HIS A 129 -6.01 -13.62 3.33
CA HIS A 129 -6.81 -13.51 2.12
C HIS A 129 -5.99 -13.50 0.83
N ILE A 130 -4.68 -13.26 0.91
CA ILE A 130 -3.77 -13.40 -0.25
C ILE A 130 -3.60 -14.90 -0.54
N THR A 131 -3.93 -15.32 -1.76
CA THR A 131 -3.76 -16.72 -2.22
C THR A 131 -2.45 -16.91 -2.95
N ASN A 132 -2.06 -15.95 -3.78
CA ASN A 132 -0.84 -15.99 -4.55
C ASN A 132 -0.36 -14.57 -4.85
N ARG A 133 0.92 -14.28 -4.55
CA ARG A 133 1.51 -12.95 -4.75
C ARG A 133 2.15 -12.76 -6.12
N GLN A 134 2.12 -13.76 -6.99
CA GLN A 134 2.73 -13.74 -8.31
C GLN A 134 1.83 -14.44 -9.34
N THR A 135 0.52 -14.27 -9.23
CA THR A 135 -0.44 -14.83 -10.20
C THR A 135 -0.19 -14.21 -11.58
N PRO A 136 0.00 -15.01 -12.64
CA PRO A 136 0.05 -14.50 -14.00
C PRO A 136 -1.24 -13.76 -14.37
N LEU A 137 -1.14 -12.55 -14.94
CA LEU A 137 -2.33 -11.76 -15.28
C LEU A 137 -3.12 -12.33 -16.47
N SER A 138 -2.51 -13.19 -17.29
CA SER A 138 -3.19 -13.91 -18.37
C SER A 138 -4.41 -14.71 -17.89
N ASP A 139 -4.33 -15.24 -16.68
CA ASP A 139 -5.32 -16.15 -16.10
C ASP A 139 -6.02 -15.54 -14.87
N ALA A 140 -5.72 -14.26 -14.57
CA ALA A 140 -6.17 -13.61 -13.35
C ALA A 140 -7.61 -13.11 -13.45
N HIS A 141 -8.39 -13.33 -12.39
CA HIS A 141 -9.71 -12.74 -12.29
C HIS A 141 -9.62 -11.27 -11.81
N LEU A 142 -10.04 -10.34 -12.67
CA LEU A 142 -9.84 -8.89 -12.48
C LEU A 142 -10.38 -8.36 -11.15
N ARG A 143 -11.46 -8.95 -10.61
CA ARG A 143 -12.06 -8.48 -9.35
C ARG A 143 -11.30 -8.93 -8.11
N THR A 144 -10.44 -9.93 -8.21
CA THR A 144 -9.74 -10.56 -7.08
C THR A 144 -8.23 -10.40 -7.16
N THR A 145 -7.71 -9.90 -8.28
CA THR A 145 -6.27 -9.76 -8.49
C THR A 145 -5.87 -8.30 -8.66
N LEU A 146 -4.91 -7.88 -7.84
CA LEU A 146 -4.34 -6.54 -7.89
C LEU A 146 -3.07 -6.56 -8.77
N PRO A 147 -3.04 -5.85 -9.92
CA PRO A 147 -1.88 -5.83 -10.79
C PRO A 147 -0.64 -5.23 -10.12
N GLN A 148 0.52 -5.90 -10.24
CA GLN A 148 1.81 -5.38 -9.77
C GLN A 148 2.66 -4.87 -10.93
N CYS A 149 2.60 -5.57 -12.06
CA CYS A 149 3.26 -5.26 -13.32
C CYS A 149 2.40 -5.83 -14.48
N PRO A 150 2.76 -5.60 -15.75
CA PRO A 150 2.00 -6.13 -16.88
C PRO A 150 1.88 -7.67 -16.93
N ALA A 151 2.76 -8.40 -16.24
CA ALA A 151 2.79 -9.86 -16.27
C ALA A 151 2.15 -10.53 -15.04
N THR A 152 2.25 -9.92 -13.85
CA THR A 152 1.84 -10.57 -12.59
C THR A 152 1.04 -9.65 -11.67
N GLY A 153 0.24 -10.27 -10.81
CA GLY A 153 -0.53 -9.60 -9.76
C GLY A 153 -0.56 -10.36 -8.44
N CYS A 154 -1.11 -9.70 -7.42
CA CYS A 154 -1.42 -10.27 -6.12
C CYS A 154 -2.89 -10.68 -6.09
N GLU A 155 -3.16 -11.98 -6.02
CA GLU A 155 -4.49 -12.55 -5.98
C GLU A 155 -4.99 -12.73 -4.55
N PHE A 156 -6.28 -12.48 -4.38
CA PHE A 156 -7.01 -12.66 -3.15
C PHE A 156 -8.16 -13.66 -3.32
N ASN A 157 -8.53 -14.38 -2.27
CA ASN A 157 -9.69 -15.29 -2.28
C ASN A 157 -11.05 -14.57 -2.13
N THR A 158 -11.08 -13.24 -2.19
CA THR A 158 -12.30 -12.43 -2.10
C THR A 158 -12.27 -11.33 -3.15
N PRO A 159 -13.42 -10.95 -3.75
CA PRO A 159 -13.49 -9.79 -4.62
C PRO A 159 -13.12 -8.51 -3.86
N LEU A 160 -12.16 -7.77 -4.38
CA LEU A 160 -11.68 -6.49 -3.83
C LEU A 160 -11.96 -5.32 -4.77
N MET A 161 -11.90 -5.56 -6.07
CA MET A 161 -12.03 -4.50 -7.07
C MET A 161 -13.49 -4.36 -7.55
N PRO A 162 -13.91 -3.14 -7.90
CA PRO A 162 -15.16 -2.89 -8.61
C PRO A 162 -15.24 -3.71 -9.89
N ASP A 163 -16.45 -3.93 -10.40
CA ASP A 163 -16.64 -4.63 -11.66
C ASP A 163 -16.10 -3.76 -12.82
N PRO A 164 -15.07 -4.21 -13.56
CA PRO A 164 -14.48 -3.42 -14.64
C PRO A 164 -15.45 -3.17 -15.80
N LYS A 165 -16.46 -4.02 -16.01
CA LYS A 165 -17.46 -3.83 -17.07
C LYS A 165 -18.53 -2.83 -16.67
N ALA A 166 -18.99 -2.89 -15.42
CA ALA A 166 -20.04 -1.99 -14.93
C ALA A 166 -19.51 -0.60 -14.56
N CYS A 167 -18.29 -0.52 -14.02
CA CYS A 167 -17.69 0.71 -13.51
C CYS A 167 -16.18 0.76 -13.80
N PRO A 168 -15.78 0.91 -15.09
CA PRO A 168 -14.37 0.87 -15.50
C PRO A 168 -13.52 1.95 -14.81
N ALA A 169 -14.06 3.15 -14.60
CA ALA A 169 -13.32 4.21 -13.92
C ALA A 169 -13.03 3.92 -12.44
N ASP A 170 -13.97 3.28 -11.74
CA ASP A 170 -13.76 2.88 -10.35
C ASP A 170 -12.77 1.71 -10.26
N TYR A 171 -12.83 0.77 -11.22
CA TYR A 171 -11.84 -0.28 -11.34
C TYR A 171 -10.43 0.28 -11.56
N LEU A 172 -10.26 1.18 -12.54
CA LEU A 172 -8.94 1.78 -12.83
C LEU A 172 -8.41 2.61 -11.66
N ASN A 173 -9.31 3.30 -10.95
CA ASN A 173 -8.95 4.04 -9.74
C ASN A 173 -8.45 3.11 -8.62
N ALA A 174 -9.17 2.01 -8.38
CA ALA A 174 -8.83 1.06 -7.32
C ALA A 174 -7.60 0.22 -7.68
N ALA A 175 -7.53 -0.36 -8.88
CA ALA A 175 -6.46 -1.28 -9.27
C ALA A 175 -5.11 -0.57 -9.54
N PHE A 176 -5.14 0.62 -10.16
CA PHE A 176 -3.93 1.31 -10.62
C PHE A 176 -3.65 2.63 -9.90
N SER A 177 -4.44 2.97 -8.89
CA SER A 177 -4.35 4.23 -8.15
C SER A 177 -4.50 5.50 -9.01
N LEU A 178 -5.06 5.37 -10.22
CA LEU A 178 -5.26 6.46 -11.17
C LEU A 178 -6.33 7.43 -10.64
N PRO A 179 -6.07 8.75 -10.58
CA PRO A 179 -7.09 9.71 -10.18
C PRO A 179 -8.32 9.65 -11.09
N LYS A 180 -9.52 9.77 -10.52
CA LYS A 180 -10.77 9.70 -11.30
C LYS A 180 -10.82 10.71 -12.44
N TRP A 181 -10.39 11.95 -12.21
CA TRP A 181 -10.33 13.00 -13.24
C TRP A 181 -9.45 12.60 -14.43
N LEU A 182 -8.33 11.91 -14.19
CA LEU A 182 -7.44 11.46 -15.26
C LEU A 182 -8.11 10.38 -16.10
N ILE A 183 -8.99 9.59 -15.50
CA ILE A 183 -9.70 8.51 -16.20
C ILE A 183 -10.86 9.05 -17.03
N THR A 184 -11.60 10.01 -16.49
CA THR A 184 -12.74 10.63 -17.19
C THR A 184 -12.31 11.46 -18.40
N ASP A 185 -11.10 12.01 -18.37
CA ASP A 185 -10.57 12.89 -19.41
C ASP A 185 -9.80 12.11 -20.51
N LEU A 186 -9.68 10.78 -20.42
CA LEU A 186 -9.01 9.96 -21.44
C LEU A 186 -9.92 9.78 -22.67
N PRO A 187 -9.58 10.36 -23.84
CA PRO A 187 -10.44 10.36 -25.02
C PRO A 187 -10.56 9.00 -25.75
N VAL A 188 -10.07 7.89 -25.17
CA VAL A 188 -9.83 6.62 -25.89
C VAL A 188 -10.63 5.43 -25.32
N PHE A 189 -11.22 5.53 -24.12
CA PHE A 189 -11.86 4.38 -23.47
C PHE A 189 -13.39 4.27 -23.68
N LEU A 190 -14.04 5.26 -24.30
CA LEU A 190 -15.50 5.24 -24.52
C LEU A 190 -15.93 4.60 -25.86
N ASP A 191 -15.02 4.49 -26.84
CA ASP A 191 -15.37 4.02 -28.19
C ASP A 191 -15.07 2.52 -28.43
N THR A 192 -14.32 1.84 -27.57
CA THR A 192 -13.88 0.45 -27.79
C THR A 192 -14.75 -0.63 -27.12
N TYR A 193 -15.82 -0.23 -26.44
CA TYR A 193 -16.77 -1.15 -25.78
C TYR A 193 -18.24 -0.89 -26.17
N SER A 194 -18.48 -0.13 -27.25
CA SER A 194 -19.83 0.21 -27.74
C SER A 194 -20.33 -0.70 -28.88
N ASP A 195 -19.70 -1.85 -29.12
CA ASP A 195 -20.19 -2.88 -30.06
C ASP A 195 -20.39 -4.24 -29.38
#